data_AF-A0A6P2AW79-F1
#
_entry.id   AF-A0A6P2AW79-F1
#
_cell.length_a   1.000
_cell.length_b   1.000
_cell.length_c   1.000
_cell.angle_alpha   90.00
_cell.angle_beta   90.00
_cell.angle_gamma   90.00
#
_symmetry.space_group_name_H-M   'P 1'
#
loop_
_entity.id
_entity.type
_entity.pdbx_description
1 polymer ?
#
loop_
_entity_poly.entity_id
_entity_poly.type
_entity_poly.pdbx_seq_one_letter_code
_entity_poly.pdbx_strand_id
1 'polypeptide(L)'
;MAATLVTLRLYQILPNYPSVTVALQAAQTWLRGLSSAEILDWLKQEQQATEEELEEVEDRLNLFEHDPPFANAYYWSAFTAAGL
;
A
#
# COMPACT_ATOMS: atom_id res chain seq x y z
N MET A 1 0.14 5.20 -7.21
CA MET A 1 0.86 4.17 -6.44
C MET A 1 0.10 3.81 -5.17
N ALA A 2 -0.07 4.72 -4.20
CA ALA A 2 -0.78 4.46 -2.95
C ALA A 2 -2.14 3.75 -3.11
N ALA A 3 -3.02 4.27 -3.99
CA ALA A 3 -4.32 3.65 -4.26
C ALA A 3 -4.22 2.23 -4.82
N THR A 4 -3.25 1.97 -5.71
CA THR A 4 -2.98 0.64 -6.29
C THR A 4 -2.52 -0.34 -5.21
N LEU A 5 -1.54 0.04 -4.39
CA LEU A 5 -1.02 -0.79 -3.30
C LEU A 5 -2.12 -1.14 -2.29
N VAL A 6 -2.94 -0.16 -1.91
CA VAL A 6 -4.09 -0.37 -1.01
C VAL A 6 -5.12 -1.30 -1.63
N THR A 7 -5.41 -1.17 -2.93
CA THR A 7 -6.40 -2.01 -3.62
C THR A 7 -5.94 -3.46 -3.72
N LEU A 8 -4.67 -3.68 -4.09
CA LEU A 8 -4.08 -5.02 -4.11
C LEU A 8 -4.13 -5.65 -2.72
N ARG A 9 -3.68 -4.92 -1.69
CA ARG A 9 -3.72 -5.40 -0.31
C ARG A 9 -5.14 -5.69 0.18
N LEU A 10 -6.10 -4.82 -0.16
CA LEU A 10 -7.51 -5.01 0.16
C LEU A 10 -8.01 -6.36 -0.38
N TYR A 11 -7.80 -6.65 -1.66
CA TYR A 11 -8.27 -7.91 -2.24
C TYR A 11 -7.60 -9.14 -1.62
N GLN A 12 -6.32 -9.06 -1.26
CA GLN A 12 -5.63 -10.14 -0.55
C GLN A 12 -6.27 -10.45 0.80
N ILE A 13 -6.59 -9.41 1.58
CA ILE A 13 -7.02 -9.60 2.97
C ILE A 13 -8.54 -9.68 3.13
N LEU A 14 -9.32 -9.22 2.15
CA LEU A 14 -10.79 -9.12 2.22
C LEU A 14 -11.49 -10.40 2.71
N PRO A 15 -11.12 -11.62 2.27
CA PRO A 15 -11.76 -12.86 2.75
C PRO A 15 -11.62 -13.09 4.27
N ASN A 16 -10.64 -12.45 4.91
CA ASN A 16 -10.35 -12.60 6.34
C ASN A 16 -11.07 -11.57 7.22
N TYR A 17 -11.85 -10.67 6.63
CA TYR A 17 -12.51 -9.58 7.36
C TYR A 17 -14.05 -9.66 7.21
N PRO A 18 -14.80 -9.21 8.24
CA PRO A 18 -16.26 -9.30 8.25
C PRO A 18 -16.94 -8.29 7.31
N SER A 19 -16.23 -7.26 6.85
CA SER A 19 -16.76 -6.28 5.89
C SER A 19 -15.66 -5.61 5.08
N VAL A 20 -16.04 -5.09 3.90
CA VAL A 20 -15.15 -4.34 3.01
C VAL A 20 -14.58 -3.11 3.72
N THR A 21 -15.37 -2.41 4.54
CA THR A 21 -14.92 -1.21 5.26
C THR A 21 -13.80 -1.54 6.25
N VAL A 22 -13.92 -2.63 7.02
CA VAL A 22 -12.88 -3.04 7.97
C VAL A 22 -11.63 -3.50 7.23
N ALA A 23 -11.79 -4.26 6.15
CA ALA A 23 -10.66 -4.68 5.31
C ALA A 23 -9.93 -3.48 4.68
N LEU A 24 -10.68 -2.48 4.19
CA LEU A 24 -10.11 -1.27 3.61
C LEU A 24 -9.35 -0.45 4.65
N GLN A 25 -9.91 -0.29 5.86
CA GLN A 25 -9.22 0.38 6.96
C GLN A 25 -7.90 -0.35 7.32
N ALA A 26 -7.91 -1.67 7.35
CA ALA A 26 -6.71 -2.47 7.61
C ALA A 26 -5.66 -2.28 6.49
N ALA A 27 -6.06 -2.34 5.22
CA ALA A 27 -5.16 -2.10 4.08
C ALA A 27 -4.59 -0.67 4.08
N GLN A 28 -5.39 0.33 4.42
CA GLN A 28 -4.93 1.73 4.55
C GLN A 28 -3.97 1.92 5.72
N THR A 29 -4.22 1.24 6.84
CA THR A 29 -3.33 1.29 8.02
C THR A 29 -1.98 0.64 7.70
N TRP A 30 -2.01 -0.50 7.00
CA TRP A 30 -0.82 -1.17 6.49
C TRP A 30 0.02 -0.26 5.58
N LEU A 31 -0.60 0.43 4.61
CA LEU A 31 0.12 1.33 3.70
C LEU A 31 0.89 2.43 4.45
N ARG A 32 0.30 3.02 5.49
CA ARG A 32 0.90 4.14 6.24
C ARG A 32 2.16 3.76 7.01
N GLY A 33 2.28 2.49 7.39
CA GLY A 33 3.39 1.98 8.20
C GLY A 33 4.51 1.32 7.40
N LEU A 34 4.29 1.06 6.11
CA LEU A 34 5.20 0.34 5.24
C LEU A 34 6.37 1.20 4.79
N SER A 35 7.59 0.75 5.08
CA SER A 35 8.79 1.33 4.47
C SER A 35 8.90 1.01 2.98
N SER A 36 9.71 1.78 2.25
CA SER A 36 9.99 1.52 0.83
C SER A 36 10.56 0.11 0.59
N ALA A 37 11.44 -0.37 1.47
CA ALA A 37 12.03 -1.71 1.39
C ALA A 37 10.95 -2.81 1.57
N GLU A 38 10.07 -2.66 2.56
CA GLU A 38 9.00 -3.62 2.80
C GLU A 38 7.97 -3.62 1.65
N ILE A 39 7.77 -2.49 0.95
CA ILE A 39 6.93 -2.44 -0.26
C ILE A 39 7.53 -3.30 -1.37
N LEU A 40 8.82 -3.15 -1.65
CA LEU A 40 9.50 -3.91 -2.70
C LEU A 40 9.55 -5.40 -2.36
N ASP A 41 9.86 -5.75 -1.11
CA ASP A 41 9.83 -7.14 -0.64
C ASP A 41 8.45 -7.76 -0.77
N TRP A 42 7.40 -7.03 -0.39
CA TRP A 42 6.02 -7.52 -0.54
C TRP A 42 5.64 -7.70 -2.01
N LEU A 43 5.98 -6.76 -2.90
CA LEU A 43 5.71 -6.89 -4.33
C LEU A 43 6.41 -8.12 -4.93
N LYS A 44 7.66 -8.36 -4.53
CA LYS A 44 8.44 -9.49 -5.00
C LYS A 44 7.89 -10.83 -4.50
N GLN A 45 7.61 -10.92 -3.21
CA GLN A 45 7.26 -12.20 -2.56
C GLN A 45 5.78 -12.56 -2.73
N GLU A 46 4.88 -11.59 -2.55
CA GLU A 46 3.43 -11.82 -2.47
C GLU A 46 2.72 -11.48 -3.78
N GLN A 47 3.29 -10.61 -4.61
CA GLN A 47 2.70 -10.21 -5.90
C GLN A 47 3.46 -10.76 -7.11
N GLN A 48 4.60 -11.42 -6.88
CA GLN A 48 5.43 -11.99 -7.95
C GLN A 48 5.75 -10.96 -9.04
N ALA A 49 5.94 -9.70 -8.64
CA ALA A 49 6.32 -8.63 -9.54
C ALA A 49 7.65 -8.97 -10.22
N THR A 50 7.72 -8.65 -11.51
CA THR A 50 8.94 -8.79 -12.31
C THR A 50 10.01 -7.79 -11.85
N GLU A 51 11.27 -8.04 -12.21
CA GLU A 51 12.36 -7.12 -11.85
C GLU A 51 12.15 -5.73 -12.46
N GLU A 52 11.61 -5.64 -13.68
CA GLU A 52 11.28 -4.38 -14.35
C GLU A 52 10.19 -3.61 -13.58
N GLU A 53 9.13 -4.28 -13.12
CA GLU A 53 8.09 -3.66 -12.31
C GLU A 53 8.61 -3.20 -10.94
N LEU A 54 9.55 -3.94 -10.34
CA LEU A 54 10.19 -3.56 -9.08
C LEU A 54 11.06 -2.31 -9.26
N GLU A 55 11.86 -2.24 -10.32
CA GLU A 55 12.70 -1.08 -10.65
C GLU A 55 11.84 0.18 -10.86
N GLU A 56 10.74 0.08 -11.62
CA GLU A 56 9.81 1.20 -11.79
C GLU A 56 9.19 1.69 -10.46
N VAL A 57 8.89 0.76 -9.55
CA VAL A 57 8.36 1.12 -8.23
C VAL A 57 9.44 1.73 -7.37
N GLU A 58 10.65 1.18 -7.35
CA GLU A 58 11.80 1.69 -6.62
C GLU A 58 12.15 3.12 -7.04
N ASP A 59 12.24 3.39 -8.35
CA ASP A 59 12.47 4.72 -8.90
C ASP A 59 11.47 5.75 -8.39
N ARG A 60 10.21 5.37 -8.29
CA ARG A 60 9.15 6.24 -7.78
C ARG A 60 9.20 6.39 -6.26
N LEU A 61 9.59 5.35 -5.52
CA LEU A 61 9.78 5.40 -4.07
C LEU A 61 10.96 6.30 -3.69
N ASN A 62 12.01 6.33 -4.52
CA ASN A 62 13.17 7.21 -4.36
C ASN A 62 12.84 8.71 -4.49
N LEU A 63 11.65 9.06 -5.01
CA LEU A 63 11.17 10.45 -5.05
C LEU A 63 10.59 10.93 -3.71
N PHE A 64 10.37 10.04 -2.75
CA PHE A 64 9.84 10.41 -1.43
C PHE A 64 10.98 10.84 -0.50
N GLU A 65 10.79 11.96 0.18
CA GLU A 65 11.77 12.48 1.14
C GLU A 65 11.75 11.76 2.50
N HIS A 66 10.74 10.92 2.74
CA HIS A 66 10.46 10.30 4.03
C HIS A 66 10.21 8.80 3.85
N ASP A 67 10.57 8.04 4.89
CA ASP A 67 10.27 6.62 5.03
C ASP A 67 9.61 6.40 6.40
N PRO A 68 8.37 5.85 6.50
CA PRO A 68 7.51 5.36 5.41
C PRO A 68 7.05 6.43 4.40
N PRO A 69 7.07 6.14 3.07
CA PRO A 69 6.70 7.09 2.02
C PRO A 69 5.25 7.58 2.11
N PHE A 70 4.35 6.77 2.68
CA PHE A 70 2.92 7.07 2.76
C PHE A 70 2.42 7.44 4.17
N ALA A 71 3.32 7.78 5.09
CA ALA A 71 2.96 8.20 6.44
C ALA A 71 2.07 9.46 6.45
N ASN A 72 2.37 10.42 5.57
CA ASN A 72 1.63 11.69 5.49
C ASN A 72 0.25 11.50 4.83
N ALA A 73 -0.78 12.10 5.44
CA ALA A 73 -2.16 12.11 4.94
C ALA A 73 -2.31 12.65 3.51
N TYR A 74 -1.36 13.47 3.04
CA TYR A 74 -1.30 13.95 1.65
C TYR A 74 -1.45 12.81 0.62
N TYR A 75 -0.91 11.61 0.90
CA TYR A 75 -0.87 10.53 -0.07
C TYR A 75 -2.10 9.61 -0.09
N TRP A 76 -2.98 9.69 0.93
CA TRP A 76 -4.10 8.74 1.07
C TRP A 76 -5.43 9.37 1.49
N SER A 77 -5.47 10.63 1.93
CA SER A 77 -6.68 11.29 2.43
C SER A 77 -7.82 11.36 1.40
N ALA A 78 -7.49 11.41 0.10
CA ALA A 78 -8.46 11.35 -0.99
C ALA A 78 -9.23 10.01 -1.07
N PHE A 79 -8.73 8.95 -0.42
CA PHE A 79 -9.28 7.60 -0.49
C PHE A 79 -9.77 7.08 0.86
N THR A 80 -9.74 7.91 1.91
CA THR A 80 -10.21 7.48 3.23
C THR A 80 -11.71 7.23 3.24
N ALA A 81 -12.11 5.99 3.47
CA ALA A 81 -13.47 5.69 3.93
C ALA A 81 -13.50 5.98 5.44
N ALA A 82 -13.90 7.20 5.81
CA ALA A 82 -14.32 7.46 7.18
C ALA A 82 -15.66 6.75 7.36
N GLY A 83 -15.65 5.54 7.93
CA GLY A 83 -16.87 4.94 8.47
C GLY A 83 -17.37 5.87 9.57
N LEU A 84 -18.49 6.54 9.33
CA LEU A 84 -19.37 7.05 10.38
C LEU A 84 -20.29 5.92 10.82
#